data_AF-A0A350D3X5-F1
#
_entry.id   AF-A0A350D3X5-F1
#
_cell.length_a   1.000
_cell.length_b   1.000
_cell.length_c   1.000
_cell.angle_alpha   90.00
_cell.angle_beta   90.00
_cell.angle_gamma   90.00
#
_symmetry.space_group_name_H-M   'P 1'
#
loop_
_entity.id
_entity.type
_entity.pdbx_description
1 polymer ?
#
loop_
_entity_poly.entity_id
_entity_poly.type
_entity_poly.pdbx_seq_one_letter_code
_entity_poly.pdbx_strand_id
1 'polypeptide(L)'
;MAKAEKKDATLAGLAALLHDAGKFQGGLYHRDRIAEEEASIEVASGLLKAAGVKEKDRQRLKDILIDLHREGVTGDPLTDVIHDADFLAKFGLVGVANFFIKTTLRGRNLHGAIMNHLSKEMTYAAVLPANMRTRAGRELAVKKSAESLDFYKNFLQELKDTQGLSYEIKKRRVALPAGQPKKPTAKIDVFLVMARKCERCGGKWAIKQSLEKGVKCRQVVFDLRCQQCGNGYQVNFCLPGWGRASGTA
;
A
#
# COMPACT_ATOMS: atom_id res chain seq x y z
N MET A 1 -17.50 -7.35 -5.68
CA MET A 1 -16.38 -8.32 -5.69
C MET A 1 -16.81 -9.69 -5.19
N ALA A 2 -17.27 -9.84 -3.94
CA ALA A 2 -17.75 -11.13 -3.41
C ALA A 2 -18.76 -11.86 -4.33
N LYS A 3 -19.76 -11.15 -4.87
CA LYS A 3 -20.71 -11.72 -5.85
C LYS A 3 -20.03 -12.24 -7.12
N ALA A 4 -19.06 -11.50 -7.67
CA ALA A 4 -18.31 -11.90 -8.86
C ALA A 4 -17.44 -13.15 -8.60
N GLU A 5 -16.91 -13.27 -7.38
CA GLU A 5 -16.14 -14.42 -6.90
C GLU A 5 -17.02 -15.56 -6.35
N LYS A 6 -18.36 -15.45 -6.51
CA LYS A 6 -19.35 -16.42 -6.00
C LYS A 6 -19.19 -16.74 -4.51
N LYS A 7 -18.90 -15.70 -3.70
CA LYS A 7 -18.77 -15.78 -2.24
C LYS A 7 -19.94 -15.08 -1.53
N ASP A 8 -20.06 -15.33 -0.23
CA ASP A 8 -21.06 -14.70 0.64
C ASP A 8 -20.87 -13.18 0.69
N ALA A 9 -21.78 -12.45 0.06
CA ALA A 9 -21.72 -11.00 -0.03
C ALA A 9 -22.09 -10.29 1.27
N THR A 10 -22.92 -10.91 2.12
CA THR A 10 -23.36 -10.33 3.39
C THR A 10 -22.21 -10.36 4.39
N LEU A 11 -21.57 -11.52 4.56
CA LEU A 11 -20.42 -11.64 5.44
C LEU A 11 -19.23 -10.80 4.96
N ALA A 12 -19.02 -10.72 3.63
CA ALA A 12 -18.03 -9.82 3.05
C ALA A 12 -18.32 -8.35 3.36
N GLY A 13 -19.59 -7.92 3.27
CA GLY A 13 -20.00 -6.56 3.61
C GLY A 13 -19.69 -6.23 5.08
N LEU A 14 -20.01 -7.14 6.00
CA LEU A 14 -19.69 -6.97 7.42
C LEU A 14 -18.17 -6.88 7.66
N ALA A 15 -17.39 -7.77 7.07
CA ALA A 15 -15.93 -7.74 7.19
C ALA A 15 -15.35 -6.42 6.63
N ALA A 16 -15.83 -5.95 5.47
CA ALA A 16 -15.41 -4.68 4.88
C ALA A 16 -15.74 -3.47 5.76
N LEU A 17 -16.90 -3.47 6.43
CA LEU A 17 -17.28 -2.37 7.34
C LEU A 17 -16.42 -2.35 8.61
N LEU A 18 -16.00 -3.51 9.09
CA LEU A 18 -15.37 -3.65 10.41
C LEU A 18 -13.84 -3.75 10.37
N HIS A 19 -13.22 -3.97 9.20
CA HIS A 19 -11.79 -4.24 9.11
C HIS A 19 -10.88 -3.13 9.65
N ASP A 20 -11.33 -1.88 9.60
CA ASP A 20 -10.58 -0.70 10.05
C ASP A 20 -11.18 -0.12 11.36
N ALA A 21 -12.13 -0.80 12.00
CA ALA A 21 -12.89 -0.27 13.14
C ALA A 21 -12.04 -0.01 14.40
N GLY A 22 -10.94 -0.76 14.57
CA GLY A 22 -10.00 -0.60 15.68
C GLY A 22 -8.91 0.45 15.47
N LYS A 23 -8.82 1.04 14.27
CA LYS A 23 -7.69 1.89 13.85
C LYS A 23 -7.48 3.16 14.70
N PHE A 24 -8.54 3.64 15.35
CA PHE A 24 -8.54 4.86 16.16
C PHE A 24 -9.12 4.63 17.56
N GLN A 25 -8.99 3.43 18.13
CA GLN A 25 -9.45 3.17 19.49
C GLN A 25 -8.79 4.18 20.47
N GLY A 26 -9.62 4.95 21.19
CA GLY A 26 -9.15 6.03 22.07
C GLY A 26 -8.71 7.32 21.37
N GLY A 27 -9.09 7.54 20.10
CA GLY A 27 -8.82 8.77 19.35
C GLY A 27 -7.38 8.93 18.85
N LEU A 28 -6.54 7.90 19.00
CA LEU A 28 -5.11 7.94 18.70
C LEU A 28 -4.72 6.77 17.79
N TYR A 29 -3.76 7.02 16.90
CA TYR A 29 -3.24 6.06 15.92
C TYR A 29 -1.96 5.40 16.49
N HIS A 30 -1.90 4.06 16.56
CA HIS A 30 -0.77 3.26 17.11
C HIS A 30 -0.41 3.53 18.58
N ARG A 31 -1.38 3.49 19.50
CA ARG A 31 -1.05 3.36 20.92
C ARG A 31 -0.58 1.92 21.18
N ASP A 32 0.51 1.76 21.93
CA ASP A 32 0.93 0.50 22.58
C ASP A 32 1.50 -0.63 21.70
N ARG A 33 1.83 -0.38 20.42
CA ARG A 33 2.36 -1.40 19.48
C ARG A 33 1.43 -2.61 19.30
N ILE A 34 0.17 -2.51 19.71
CA ILE A 34 -0.87 -3.53 19.49
C ILE A 34 -1.26 -3.51 18.00
N ALA A 35 -1.49 -4.69 17.43
CA ALA A 35 -1.91 -4.82 16.04
C ALA A 35 -3.33 -4.23 15.87
N GLU A 36 -3.54 -3.37 14.88
CA GLU A 36 -4.84 -2.69 14.59
C GLU A 36 -5.99 -3.71 14.40
N GLU A 37 -5.62 -4.91 13.95
CA GLU A 37 -6.49 -6.04 13.70
C GLU A 37 -7.11 -6.58 15.00
N GLU A 38 -6.36 -6.60 16.12
CA GLU A 38 -6.83 -7.06 17.43
C GLU A 38 -7.88 -6.11 18.01
N ALA A 39 -7.65 -4.80 17.93
CA ALA A 39 -8.62 -3.78 18.30
C ALA A 39 -9.90 -3.86 17.44
N SER A 40 -9.75 -4.10 16.13
CA SER A 40 -10.88 -4.22 15.21
C SER A 40 -11.75 -5.43 15.54
N ILE A 41 -11.15 -6.52 16.00
CA ILE A 41 -11.86 -7.72 16.45
C ILE A 41 -12.65 -7.48 17.72
N GLU A 42 -12.09 -6.74 18.68
CA GLU A 42 -12.79 -6.41 19.93
C GLU A 42 -14.07 -5.63 19.63
N VAL A 43 -13.96 -4.57 18.83
CA VAL A 43 -15.09 -3.75 18.38
C VAL A 43 -16.10 -4.58 17.59
N ALA A 44 -15.63 -5.36 16.60
CA ALA A 44 -16.49 -6.22 15.78
C ALA A 44 -17.24 -7.25 16.63
N SER A 45 -16.58 -7.88 17.60
CA SER A 45 -17.18 -8.90 18.46
C SER A 45 -18.29 -8.34 19.33
N GLY A 46 -18.08 -7.15 19.90
CA GLY A 46 -19.10 -6.45 20.69
C GLY A 46 -20.35 -6.12 19.88
N LEU A 47 -20.15 -5.49 18.71
CA LEU A 47 -21.25 -5.09 17.82
C LEU A 47 -22.04 -6.30 17.28
N LEU A 48 -21.35 -7.34 16.82
CA LEU A 48 -21.99 -8.52 16.25
C LEU A 48 -22.72 -9.36 17.31
N LYS A 49 -22.20 -9.38 18.55
CA LYS A 49 -22.89 -10.03 19.67
C LYS A 49 -24.19 -9.29 20.02
N ALA A 50 -24.14 -7.96 20.10
CA ALA A 50 -25.32 -7.13 20.36
C ALA A 50 -26.37 -7.24 19.25
N ALA A 51 -25.93 -7.39 17.98
CA ALA A 51 -26.80 -7.55 16.82
C ALA A 51 -27.39 -8.97 16.66
N GLY A 52 -27.10 -9.91 17.56
CA GLY A 52 -27.64 -11.27 17.51
C GLY A 52 -27.05 -12.17 16.42
N VAL A 53 -25.87 -11.83 15.87
CA VAL A 53 -25.19 -12.64 14.86
C VAL A 53 -24.72 -13.97 15.47
N LYS A 54 -24.92 -15.08 14.75
CA LYS A 54 -24.58 -16.44 15.19
C LYS A 54 -23.09 -16.57 15.50
N GLU A 55 -22.74 -17.36 16.52
CA GLU A 55 -21.34 -17.52 16.95
C GLU A 55 -20.42 -18.03 15.83
N LYS A 56 -20.91 -18.95 14.99
CA LYS A 56 -20.17 -19.44 13.81
C LYS A 56 -19.75 -18.30 12.87
N ASP A 57 -20.65 -17.37 12.58
CA ASP A 57 -20.38 -16.27 11.66
C ASP A 57 -19.51 -15.20 12.33
N ARG A 58 -19.67 -14.98 13.64
CA ARG A 58 -18.78 -14.14 14.44
C ARG A 58 -17.35 -14.67 14.41
N GLN A 59 -17.16 -15.96 14.66
CA GLN A 59 -15.84 -16.58 14.66
C GLN A 59 -15.18 -16.50 13.29
N ARG A 60 -15.93 -16.84 12.23
CA ARG A 60 -15.42 -16.74 10.85
C ARG A 60 -15.01 -15.31 10.49
N LEU A 61 -15.77 -14.29 10.92
CA LEU A 61 -15.40 -12.89 10.70
C LEU A 61 -14.13 -12.50 11.45
N LYS A 62 -13.94 -12.97 12.69
CA LYS A 62 -12.67 -12.78 13.41
C LYS A 62 -11.50 -13.35 12.63
N ASP A 63 -11.64 -14.59 12.16
CA ASP A 63 -10.58 -15.26 11.40
C ASP A 63 -10.25 -14.49 10.11
N ILE A 64 -11.28 -13.98 9.40
CA ILE A 64 -11.09 -13.12 8.23
C ILE A 64 -10.28 -11.87 8.58
N LEU A 65 -10.64 -11.16 9.65
CA LEU A 65 -9.99 -9.91 10.05
C LEU A 65 -8.53 -10.12 10.49
N ILE A 66 -8.28 -11.19 11.24
CA ILE A 66 -6.93 -11.58 11.68
C ILE A 66 -6.03 -11.88 10.48
N ASP A 67 -6.56 -12.59 9.48
CA ASP A 67 -5.77 -13.10 8.36
C ASP A 67 -5.59 -12.08 7.22
N LEU A 68 -6.22 -10.90 7.28
CA LEU A 68 -6.07 -9.86 6.26
C LEU A 68 -4.60 -9.47 6.03
N HIS A 69 -3.84 -9.38 7.12
CA HIS A 69 -2.46 -8.89 7.12
C HIS A 69 -1.42 -9.95 7.53
N ARG A 70 -1.84 -11.19 7.81
CA ARG A 70 -0.91 -12.30 8.11
C ARG A 70 -0.31 -12.90 6.85
N GLU A 71 1.01 -12.89 6.77
CA GLU A 71 1.75 -13.54 5.68
C GLU A 71 1.78 -15.08 5.85
N GLY A 72 1.69 -15.83 4.76
CA GLY A 72 1.94 -17.29 4.73
C GLY A 72 0.81 -18.19 5.24
N VAL A 73 -0.26 -17.65 5.81
CA VAL A 73 -1.46 -18.43 6.18
C VAL A 73 -2.28 -18.69 4.92
N THR A 74 -2.83 -19.90 4.71
CA THR A 74 -3.86 -20.13 3.69
C THR A 74 -5.21 -19.81 4.34
N GLY A 75 -5.77 -18.65 4.03
CA GLY A 75 -6.94 -18.09 4.72
C GLY A 75 -8.24 -18.31 3.96
N ASP A 76 -9.35 -17.88 4.57
CA ASP A 76 -10.68 -17.91 3.97
C ASP A 76 -10.68 -17.18 2.61
N PRO A 77 -11.34 -17.72 1.57
CA PRO A 77 -11.48 -17.02 0.28
C PRO A 77 -12.10 -15.62 0.39
N LEU A 78 -12.90 -15.34 1.44
CA LEU A 78 -13.39 -14.00 1.73
C LEU A 78 -12.29 -13.06 2.20
N THR A 79 -11.27 -13.53 2.93
CA THR A 79 -10.10 -12.71 3.30
C THR A 79 -9.42 -12.15 2.05
N ASP A 80 -9.34 -12.95 0.98
CA ASP A 80 -8.74 -12.51 -0.28
C ASP A 80 -9.61 -11.48 -1.01
N VAL A 81 -10.94 -11.62 -0.94
CA VAL A 81 -11.89 -10.62 -1.45
C VAL A 81 -11.78 -9.29 -0.69
N ILE A 82 -11.70 -9.33 0.65
CA ILE A 82 -11.61 -8.13 1.47
C ILE A 82 -10.25 -7.44 1.29
N HIS A 83 -9.17 -8.23 1.23
CA HIS A 83 -7.85 -7.73 0.89
C HIS A 83 -7.86 -6.95 -0.44
N ASP A 84 -8.39 -7.55 -1.50
CA ASP A 84 -8.44 -6.89 -2.80
C ASP A 84 -9.31 -5.64 -2.79
N ALA A 85 -10.45 -5.67 -2.09
CA ALA A 85 -11.35 -4.52 -1.97
C ALA A 85 -10.69 -3.34 -1.24
N ASP A 86 -10.02 -3.59 -0.11
CA ASP A 86 -9.31 -2.56 0.65
C ASP A 86 -8.16 -1.93 -0.18
N PHE A 87 -7.39 -2.75 -0.90
CA PHE A 87 -6.36 -2.22 -1.78
C PHE A 87 -6.96 -1.43 -2.94
N LEU A 88 -7.95 -1.96 -3.66
CA LEU A 88 -8.55 -1.30 -4.83
C LEU A 88 -9.17 0.07 -4.50
N ALA A 89 -9.66 0.26 -3.28
CA ALA A 89 -10.19 1.54 -2.82
C ALA A 89 -9.13 2.66 -2.74
N LYS A 90 -7.83 2.28 -2.68
CA LYS A 90 -6.70 3.21 -2.53
C LYS A 90 -6.10 3.65 -3.88
N PHE A 91 -6.55 3.10 -5.01
CA PHE A 91 -5.98 3.37 -6.34
C PHE A 91 -7.03 3.81 -7.38
N GLY A 92 -6.56 4.17 -8.58
CA GLY A 92 -7.32 4.90 -9.59
C GLY A 92 -7.45 6.38 -9.23
N LEU A 93 -8.36 7.09 -9.90
CA LEU A 93 -8.54 8.53 -9.72
C LEU A 93 -8.96 8.95 -8.31
N VAL A 94 -9.74 8.11 -7.61
CA VAL A 94 -10.08 8.34 -6.19
C VAL A 94 -8.85 8.23 -5.28
N GLY A 95 -7.96 7.27 -5.56
CA GLY A 95 -6.69 7.12 -4.87
C GLY A 95 -5.81 8.36 -5.03
N VAL A 96 -5.74 8.87 -6.26
CA VAL A 96 -5.05 10.12 -6.61
C VAL A 96 -5.63 11.31 -5.81
N ALA A 97 -6.96 11.48 -5.79
CA ALA A 97 -7.59 12.54 -5.00
C ALA A 97 -7.23 12.42 -3.51
N ASN A 98 -7.31 11.21 -2.96
CA ASN A 98 -6.95 10.93 -1.57
C ASN A 98 -5.47 11.23 -1.25
N PHE A 99 -4.55 11.06 -2.19
CA PHE A 99 -3.15 11.45 -2.02
C PHE A 99 -3.02 12.96 -1.75
N PHE A 100 -3.69 13.80 -2.54
CA PHE A 100 -3.66 15.26 -2.33
C PHE A 100 -4.40 15.66 -1.06
N ILE A 101 -5.59 15.12 -0.80
CA ILE A 101 -6.36 15.38 0.43
C ILE A 101 -5.51 15.06 1.67
N LYS A 102 -4.91 13.87 1.73
CA LYS A 102 -4.06 13.47 2.87
C LYS A 102 -2.80 14.30 2.99
N THR A 103 -2.23 14.76 1.88
CA THR A 103 -1.07 15.65 1.87
C THR A 103 -1.41 16.98 2.52
N THR A 104 -2.52 17.60 2.10
CA THR A 104 -3.02 18.86 2.64
C THR A 104 -3.39 18.76 4.11
N LEU A 105 -4.15 17.73 4.51
CA LEU A 105 -4.54 17.50 5.90
C LEU A 105 -3.34 17.26 6.84
N ARG A 106 -2.19 16.88 6.30
CA ARG A 106 -0.94 16.71 7.05
C ARG A 106 -0.03 17.94 7.02
N GLY A 107 -0.52 19.07 6.49
CA GLY A 107 0.23 20.33 6.43
C GLY A 107 1.43 20.28 5.49
N ARG A 108 1.44 19.38 4.49
CA ARG A 108 2.56 19.24 3.57
C ARG A 108 2.33 20.05 2.30
N ASN A 109 3.38 20.69 1.80
CA ASN A 109 3.34 21.30 0.49
C ASN A 109 3.52 20.25 -0.63
N LEU A 110 3.21 20.65 -1.86
CA LEU A 110 3.25 19.76 -3.02
C LEU A 110 4.65 19.19 -3.28
N HIS A 111 5.69 20.02 -3.17
CA HIS A 111 7.07 19.59 -3.41
C HIS A 111 7.48 18.48 -2.42
N GLY A 112 7.22 18.68 -1.13
CA GLY A 112 7.47 17.68 -0.09
C GLY A 112 6.64 16.41 -0.29
N ALA A 113 5.41 16.53 -0.79
CA ALA A 113 4.58 15.37 -1.14
C ALA A 113 5.19 14.54 -2.28
N ILE A 114 5.67 15.21 -3.33
CA ILE A 114 6.32 14.57 -4.48
C ILE A 114 7.60 13.87 -4.03
N MET A 115 8.51 14.60 -3.37
CA MET A 115 9.82 14.08 -3.00
C MET A 115 9.77 12.95 -1.96
N ASN A 116 8.81 12.96 -1.03
CA ASN A 116 8.75 11.97 0.06
C ASN A 116 7.76 10.82 -0.19
N HIS A 117 6.73 11.02 -1.01
CA HIS A 117 5.59 10.09 -1.05
C HIS A 117 5.16 9.65 -2.44
N LEU A 118 5.34 10.45 -3.49
CA LEU A 118 4.85 10.07 -4.82
C LEU A 118 5.52 8.80 -5.38
N SER A 119 6.79 8.59 -5.06
CA SER A 119 7.50 7.33 -5.32
C SER A 119 6.73 6.10 -4.81
N LYS A 120 6.18 6.19 -3.59
CA LYS A 120 5.39 5.13 -2.95
C LYS A 120 4.07 4.89 -3.67
N GLU A 121 3.33 5.96 -3.97
CA GLU A 121 2.06 5.86 -4.70
C GLU A 121 2.24 5.23 -6.08
N MET A 122 3.23 5.67 -6.86
CA MET A 122 3.51 5.12 -8.18
C MET A 122 3.98 3.66 -8.11
N THR A 123 4.83 3.31 -7.15
CA THR A 123 5.32 1.93 -7.00
C THR A 123 4.18 0.99 -6.66
N TYR A 124 3.32 1.34 -5.70
CA TYR A 124 2.19 0.49 -5.33
C TYR A 124 1.12 0.43 -6.43
N ALA A 125 0.88 1.52 -7.15
CA ALA A 125 0.01 1.49 -8.32
C ALA A 125 0.55 0.50 -9.38
N ALA A 126 1.86 0.50 -9.64
CA ALA A 126 2.46 -0.36 -10.65
C ALA A 126 2.41 -1.86 -10.30
N VAL A 127 2.52 -2.22 -9.02
CA VAL A 127 2.43 -3.62 -8.58
C VAL A 127 1.02 -4.04 -8.18
N LEU A 128 0.04 -3.14 -8.25
CA LEU A 128 -1.33 -3.40 -7.80
C LEU A 128 -1.93 -4.68 -8.42
N PRO A 129 -1.86 -4.92 -9.75
CA PRO A 129 -2.42 -6.13 -10.34
C PRO A 129 -1.76 -7.41 -9.82
N ALA A 130 -0.44 -7.40 -9.62
CA ALA A 130 0.30 -8.53 -9.07
C ALA A 130 0.00 -8.78 -7.58
N ASN A 131 -0.49 -7.76 -6.87
CA ASN A 131 -0.85 -7.85 -5.46
C ASN A 131 -2.28 -8.38 -5.23
N MET A 132 -3.13 -8.43 -6.26
CA MET A 132 -4.51 -8.91 -6.12
C MET A 132 -4.59 -10.43 -6.04
N ARG A 133 -5.34 -10.92 -5.06
CA ARG A 133 -5.49 -12.34 -4.74
C ARG A 133 -6.62 -13.00 -5.55
N THR A 134 -7.64 -12.23 -5.94
CA THR A 134 -8.81 -12.69 -6.70
C THR A 134 -8.73 -12.33 -8.18
N ARG A 135 -9.49 -13.03 -9.02
CA ARG A 135 -9.52 -12.75 -10.47
C ARG A 135 -10.21 -11.41 -10.75
N ALA A 136 -11.38 -11.18 -10.14
CA ALA A 136 -12.11 -9.93 -10.27
C ALA A 136 -11.29 -8.74 -9.73
N GLY A 137 -10.54 -8.95 -8.65
CA GLY A 137 -9.61 -7.96 -8.12
C GLY A 137 -8.52 -7.60 -9.13
N ARG A 138 -7.85 -8.61 -9.72
CA ARG A 138 -6.83 -8.42 -10.76
C ARG A 138 -7.35 -7.63 -11.97
N GLU A 139 -8.54 -7.98 -12.48
CA GLU A 139 -9.15 -7.31 -13.63
C GLU A 139 -9.41 -5.81 -13.34
N LEU A 140 -9.95 -5.47 -12.17
CA LEU A 140 -10.15 -4.08 -11.76
C LEU A 140 -8.83 -3.33 -11.49
N ALA A 141 -7.84 -4.03 -10.93
CA ALA A 141 -6.53 -3.47 -10.63
C ALA A 141 -5.78 -3.00 -11.86
N VAL A 142 -5.89 -3.70 -13.00
CA VAL A 142 -5.24 -3.29 -14.25
C VAL A 142 -5.67 -1.87 -14.65
N LYS A 143 -6.98 -1.62 -14.65
CA LYS A 143 -7.51 -0.29 -14.97
C LYS A 143 -7.07 0.76 -13.97
N LYS A 144 -7.22 0.50 -12.67
CA LYS A 144 -6.85 1.46 -11.61
C LYS A 144 -5.35 1.75 -11.58
N SER A 145 -4.52 0.76 -11.86
CA SER A 145 -3.07 0.89 -11.99
C SER A 145 -2.72 1.87 -13.11
N ALA A 146 -3.29 1.65 -14.30
CA ALA A 146 -3.07 2.53 -15.46
C ALA A 146 -3.52 3.97 -15.16
N GLU A 147 -4.75 4.16 -14.68
CA GLU A 147 -5.29 5.48 -14.34
C GLU A 147 -4.41 6.25 -13.34
N SER A 148 -3.96 5.59 -12.26
CA SER A 148 -3.08 6.22 -11.27
C SER A 148 -1.73 6.61 -11.88
N LEU A 149 -1.10 5.71 -12.63
CA LEU A 149 0.22 5.96 -13.21
C LEU A 149 0.19 7.06 -14.27
N ASP A 150 -0.83 7.05 -15.12
CA ASP A 150 -0.97 8.03 -16.20
C ASP A 150 -1.28 9.41 -15.62
N PHE A 151 -2.14 9.50 -14.60
CA PHE A 151 -2.35 10.76 -13.89
C PHE A 151 -1.03 11.31 -13.35
N TYR A 152 -0.26 10.52 -12.61
CA TYR A 152 0.97 11.03 -11.98
C TYR A 152 2.05 11.41 -13.02
N LYS A 153 2.18 10.66 -14.11
CA LYS A 153 3.11 11.03 -15.20
C LYS A 153 2.70 12.36 -15.85
N ASN A 154 1.42 12.49 -16.20
CA ASN A 154 0.89 13.70 -16.83
C ASN A 154 1.01 14.90 -15.89
N PHE A 155 0.71 14.71 -14.60
CA PHE A 155 0.88 15.74 -13.58
C PHE A 155 2.33 16.22 -13.45
N LEU A 156 3.30 15.31 -13.41
CA LEU A 156 4.72 15.70 -13.34
C LEU A 156 5.19 16.40 -14.62
N GLN A 157 4.64 16.02 -15.77
CA GLN A 157 4.92 16.68 -17.05
C GLN A 157 4.30 18.08 -17.07
N GLU A 158 3.06 18.24 -16.61
CA GLU A 158 2.39 19.54 -16.51
C GLU A 158 3.11 20.48 -15.53
N LEU A 159 3.60 19.99 -14.40
CA LEU A 159 4.43 20.77 -13.47
C LEU A 159 5.72 21.28 -14.12
N LYS A 160 6.33 20.47 -14.97
CA LYS A 160 7.51 20.89 -15.74
C LYS A 160 7.14 21.99 -16.73
N ASP A 161 6.03 21.83 -17.46
CA ASP A 161 5.66 22.73 -18.55
C ASP A 161 5.10 24.06 -18.05
N THR A 162 4.37 24.05 -16.93
CA THR A 162 3.70 25.24 -16.38
C THR A 162 4.51 25.96 -15.31
N GLN A 163 5.26 25.22 -14.48
CA GLN A 163 5.99 25.77 -13.32
C GLN A 163 7.52 25.63 -13.46
N GLY A 164 8.02 25.03 -14.54
CA GLY A 164 9.45 24.74 -14.70
C GLY A 164 10.00 23.69 -13.73
N LEU A 165 9.13 23.04 -12.96
CA LEU A 165 9.52 22.07 -11.92
C LEU A 165 9.80 20.70 -12.55
N SER A 166 11.06 20.44 -12.83
CA SER A 166 11.46 19.20 -13.52
C SER A 166 11.76 18.06 -12.54
N TYR A 167 10.83 17.11 -12.49
CA TYR A 167 11.00 15.83 -11.83
C TYR A 167 11.37 14.73 -12.84
N GLU A 168 12.03 13.68 -12.36
CA GLU A 168 12.30 12.46 -13.11
C GLU A 168 11.78 11.24 -12.35
N ILE A 169 11.41 10.21 -13.12
CA ILE A 169 10.97 8.92 -12.59
C ILE A 169 12.05 7.89 -12.93
N LYS A 170 12.78 7.42 -11.92
CA LYS A 170 13.79 6.37 -12.04
C LYS A 170 13.23 5.03 -11.62
N LYS A 171 13.31 4.05 -12.53
CA LYS A 171 12.98 2.66 -12.22
C LYS A 171 14.19 1.96 -11.61
N ARG A 172 14.05 1.42 -10.40
CA ARG A 172 15.11 0.66 -9.69
C ARG A 172 14.64 -0.76 -9.44
N ARG A 173 15.47 -1.73 -9.80
CA ARG A 173 15.18 -3.13 -9.56
C ARG A 173 15.79 -3.56 -8.22
N VAL A 174 14.94 -3.89 -7.27
CA VAL A 174 15.34 -4.29 -5.91
C VAL A 174 15.21 -5.80 -5.78
N ALA A 175 16.29 -6.47 -5.38
CA ALA A 175 16.25 -7.89 -5.06
C ALA A 175 15.63 -8.08 -3.66
N LEU A 176 14.62 -8.94 -3.58
CA LEU A 176 14.01 -9.36 -2.33
C LEU A 176 14.89 -10.44 -1.67
N PRO A 177 15.17 -10.38 -0.36
CA PRO A 177 15.92 -11.43 0.31
C PRO A 177 15.22 -12.79 0.13
N ALA A 178 15.97 -13.82 -0.25
CA ALA A 178 15.43 -15.16 -0.42
C ALA A 178 14.78 -15.65 0.88
N GLY A 179 13.55 -16.17 0.81
CA GLY A 179 12.87 -16.78 1.94
C GLY A 179 13.32 -18.23 2.21
N GLN A 180 13.90 -18.91 1.21
CA GLN A 180 14.39 -20.28 1.28
C GLN A 180 15.61 -20.46 0.34
N PRO A 181 16.59 -21.31 0.69
CA PRO A 181 17.86 -21.45 -0.05
C PRO A 181 17.72 -21.95 -1.50
N LYS A 182 16.54 -22.42 -1.92
CA LYS A 182 16.29 -22.99 -3.27
C LYS A 182 15.40 -22.12 -4.18
N LYS A 183 14.93 -20.95 -3.73
CA LYS A 183 14.10 -20.07 -4.59
C LYS A 183 14.93 -18.91 -5.13
N PRO A 184 14.84 -18.61 -6.44
CA PRO A 184 15.50 -17.44 -7.01
C PRO A 184 15.02 -16.17 -6.31
N THR A 185 15.95 -15.24 -6.09
CA THR A 185 15.72 -13.92 -5.52
C THR A 185 14.71 -13.17 -6.38
N ALA A 186 13.46 -13.08 -5.92
CA ALA A 186 12.44 -12.29 -6.59
C ALA A 186 12.89 -10.83 -6.68
N LYS A 187 12.63 -10.17 -7.81
CA LYS A 187 12.99 -8.78 -8.04
C LYS A 187 11.73 -7.96 -8.21
N ILE A 188 11.66 -6.83 -7.53
CA ILE A 188 10.58 -5.86 -7.70
C ILE A 188 11.12 -4.60 -8.37
N ASP A 189 10.30 -4.02 -9.23
CA ASP A 189 10.61 -2.74 -9.82
C ASP A 189 9.98 -1.63 -8.97
N VAL A 190 10.81 -0.72 -8.48
CA VAL A 190 10.45 0.43 -7.65
C VAL A 190 10.57 1.70 -8.49
N PHE A 191 9.58 2.58 -8.41
CA PHE A 191 9.59 3.90 -9.03
C PHE A 191 10.07 4.93 -8.01
N LEU A 192 11.17 5.60 -8.33
CA LEU A 192 11.71 6.73 -7.57
C LEU A 192 11.42 8.02 -8.32
N VAL A 193 10.55 8.85 -7.76
CA VAL A 193 10.26 10.19 -8.23
C VAL A 193 11.13 11.18 -7.48
N MET A 194 11.90 11.99 -8.20
CA MET A 194 12.83 12.96 -7.62
C MET A 194 13.04 14.15 -8.53
N ALA A 195 13.35 15.32 -7.96
CA ALA A 195 13.75 16.48 -8.74
C ALA A 195 15.06 16.18 -9.49
N ARG A 196 15.19 16.63 -10.75
CA ARG A 196 16.40 16.38 -11.57
C ARG A 196 17.68 16.94 -10.96
N LYS A 197 17.56 18.06 -10.24
CA LYS A 197 18.63 18.73 -9.50
C LYS A 197 18.11 19.07 -8.11
N CYS A 198 19.02 19.31 -7.17
CA CYS A 198 18.62 19.83 -5.87
C CYS A 198 18.01 21.22 -6.03
N GLU A 199 16.80 21.38 -5.52
CA GLU A 199 16.05 22.64 -5.49
C GLU A 199 16.73 23.73 -4.65
N ARG A 200 17.60 23.35 -3.70
CA ARG A 200 18.32 24.31 -2.85
C ARG A 200 19.59 24.87 -3.49
N CYS A 201 20.34 24.08 -4.26
CA CYS A 201 21.67 24.50 -4.76
C CYS A 201 21.97 24.10 -6.22
N GLY A 202 21.06 23.42 -6.90
CA GLY A 202 21.28 22.92 -8.26
C GLY A 202 22.19 21.68 -8.36
N GLY A 203 22.72 21.19 -7.24
CA GLY A 203 23.63 20.05 -7.18
C GLY A 203 22.98 18.72 -7.57
N LYS A 204 23.81 17.71 -7.85
CA LYS A 204 23.37 16.34 -8.19
C LYS A 204 22.97 15.55 -6.95
N TRP A 205 22.07 14.59 -7.15
CA TRP A 205 21.62 13.66 -6.12
C TRP A 205 22.46 12.38 -6.09
N ALA A 206 22.95 12.01 -4.91
CA ALA A 206 23.39 10.66 -4.59
C ALA A 206 22.19 9.85 -4.08
N ILE A 207 22.11 8.58 -4.49
CA ILE A 207 21.03 7.66 -4.11
C ILE A 207 21.67 6.46 -3.41
N LYS A 208 21.33 6.23 -2.14
CA LYS A 208 21.72 5.03 -1.39
C LYS A 208 20.48 4.17 -1.15
N GLN A 209 20.65 2.86 -1.27
CA GLN A 209 19.60 1.87 -1.02
C GLN A 209 20.00 1.00 0.18
N SER A 210 19.08 0.81 1.13
CA SER A 210 19.21 -0.11 2.26
C SER A 210 17.98 -1.00 2.39
N LEU A 211 18.16 -2.15 3.05
CA LEU A 211 17.07 -3.03 3.47
C LEU A 211 16.98 -3.00 4.99
N GLU A 212 15.81 -2.71 5.52
CA GLU A 212 15.59 -2.48 6.94
C GLU A 212 14.41 -3.34 7.45
N LYS A 213 14.44 -3.70 8.74
CA LYS A 213 13.32 -4.40 9.40
C LYS A 213 12.37 -3.35 9.98
N GLY A 214 11.24 -3.12 9.33
CA GLY A 214 10.18 -2.24 9.84
C GLY A 214 9.31 -2.93 10.89
N VAL A 215 8.37 -2.17 11.47
CA VAL A 215 7.46 -2.65 12.52
C VAL A 215 6.53 -3.77 12.02
N LYS A 216 5.94 -3.60 10.83
CA LYS A 216 5.01 -4.58 10.22
C LYS A 216 5.64 -5.41 9.10
N CYS A 217 6.66 -4.88 8.42
CA CYS A 217 7.16 -5.39 7.15
C CYS A 217 8.67 -5.16 7.04
N ARG A 218 9.37 -5.97 6.23
CA ARG A 218 10.70 -5.59 5.74
C ARG A 218 10.54 -4.42 4.77
N GLN A 219 11.46 -3.47 4.82
CA GLN A 219 11.39 -2.25 4.02
C GLN A 219 12.63 -2.11 3.14
N VAL A 220 12.44 -1.60 1.94
CA VAL A 220 13.53 -0.99 1.18
C VAL A 220 13.48 0.51 1.40
N VAL A 221 14.63 1.09 1.72
CA VAL A 221 14.80 2.51 2.00
C VAL A 221 15.75 3.10 0.98
N PHE A 222 15.35 4.22 0.39
CA PHE A 222 16.16 5.02 -0.51
C PHE A 222 16.44 6.36 0.15
N ASP A 223 17.71 6.63 0.42
CA ASP A 223 18.22 7.92 0.91
C ASP A 223 18.75 8.71 -0.30
N LEU A 224 18.08 9.83 -0.57
CA LEU A 224 18.45 10.80 -1.60
C LEU A 224 19.17 11.94 -0.91
N ARG A 225 20.45 12.17 -1.23
CA ARG A 225 21.23 13.30 -0.68
C ARG A 225 21.87 14.13 -1.77
N CYS A 226 21.73 15.45 -1.68
CA CYS A 226 22.44 16.36 -2.55
C CYS A 226 23.94 16.30 -2.22
N GLN A 227 24.78 16.07 -3.24
CA GLN A 227 26.22 15.97 -3.10
C GLN A 227 26.90 17.30 -2.77
N GLN A 228 26.19 18.43 -2.89
CA GLN A 228 26.75 19.76 -2.70
C GLN A 228 26.29 20.43 -1.40
N CYS A 229 24.98 20.45 -1.11
CA CYS A 229 24.44 21.13 0.08
C CYS A 229 23.92 20.19 1.16
N GLY A 230 23.99 18.87 0.95
CA GLY A 230 23.51 17.87 1.91
C GLY A 230 21.99 17.81 2.10
N ASN A 231 21.17 18.57 1.35
CA ASN A 231 19.72 18.44 1.42
C ASN A 231 19.33 16.98 1.12
N GLY A 232 18.32 16.46 1.81
CA GLY A 232 18.01 15.04 1.72
C GLY A 232 16.54 14.70 1.87
N TYR A 233 16.17 13.60 1.21
CA TYR A 233 14.84 12.99 1.28
C TYR A 233 15.00 11.49 1.49
N GLN A 234 14.04 10.90 2.20
CA GLN A 234 14.00 9.47 2.42
C GLN A 234 12.68 8.91 1.89
N VAL A 235 12.77 7.84 1.10
CA VAL A 235 11.61 7.12 0.58
C VAL A 235 11.69 5.67 1.04
N ASN A 236 10.64 5.18 1.69
CA ASN A 236 10.56 3.82 2.19
C ASN A 236 9.35 3.06 1.60
N PHE A 237 9.58 1.80 1.27
CA PHE A 237 8.57 0.89 0.73
C PHE A 237 8.50 -0.36 1.59
N CYS A 238 7.31 -0.83 1.94
CA CYS A 238 7.17 -2.19 2.43
C CYS A 238 7.44 -3.13 1.27
N LEU A 239 8.33 -4.08 1.48
CA LEU A 239 8.49 -5.21 0.58
C LEU A 239 7.32 -6.17 0.85
N PRO A 240 6.50 -6.49 -0.16
CA PRO A 240 5.45 -7.48 0.02
C PRO A 240 6.08 -8.84 0.37
N GLY A 241 5.56 -9.54 1.38
CA GLY A 241 5.84 -10.95 1.59
C GLY A 241 5.24 -11.75 0.44
N TRP A 242 6.02 -11.98 -0.61
CA TRP A 242 5.63 -12.87 -1.72
C TRP A 242 5.61 -14.31 -1.20
N GLY A 243 4.47 -14.72 -0.63
CA GLY A 243 4.35 -15.92 0.19
C GLY A 243 3.01 -16.64 0.13
N ARG A 244 2.10 -16.29 -0.78
CA ARG A 244 1.14 -17.28 -1.29
C ARG A 244 1.54 -17.57 -2.72
N ALA A 245 2.00 -18.79 -2.97
CA ALA A 245 2.10 -19.29 -4.33
C ALA A 245 0.73 -19.06 -4.97
N SER A 246 0.67 -18.23 -6.01
CA SER A 246 -0.42 -18.30 -6.96
C SER A 246 -0.43 -19.74 -7.44
N GLY A 247 -1.37 -20.54 -6.93
CA GLY A 247 -1.65 -21.85 -7.46
C GLY A 247 -1.90 -21.66 -8.95
N THR A 248 -0.98 -22.18 -9.76
CA THR A 248 -1.20 -22.44 -11.16
C THR A 248 -2.40 -23.38 -11.24
N ALA A 249 -3.50 -22.86 -11.79
CA ALA A 249 -4.51 -23.64 -12.48
C ALA A 249 -4.77 -22.92 -13.79
#